data_AF-A0A915Z6N9-F1
#
_entry.id   AF-A0A915Z6N9-F1
#
_cell.length_a   1.000
_cell.length_b   1.000
_cell.length_c   1.000
_cell.angle_alpha   90.00
_cell.angle_beta   90.00
_cell.angle_gamma   90.00
#
_symmetry.space_group_name_H-M   'P 1'
#
loop_
_entity.id
_entity.type
_entity.pdbx_description
1 polymer ?
#
loop_
_entity_poly.entity_id
_entity_poly.type
_entity_poly.pdbx_seq_one_letter_code
_entity_poly.pdbx_strand_id
1 'polypeptide(L)'
;MTITIFIPELLENIISYHKENPKTLFKCSLVSKSWCNIVIPFLWKNPFRFCYSTSQHKIIKVYLQFLSKEFLKEHDLNDLKEIFQINNLKPPTYNYLSFLQELIYITLYDSLINLLKKRIIL
;
A
#
# COMPACT_ATOMS: atom_id res chain seq x y z
N MET A 1 25.81 -27.90 -3.05
CA MET A 1 25.47 -26.46 -2.96
C MET A 1 24.63 -26.13 -4.19
N THR A 2 23.30 -26.18 -4.08
CA THR A 2 22.42 -25.91 -5.22
C THR A 2 22.37 -24.41 -5.44
N ILE A 3 22.94 -23.95 -6.55
CA ILE A 3 22.77 -22.57 -7.03
C ILE A 3 21.32 -22.48 -7.50
N THR A 4 20.43 -21.97 -6.65
CA THR A 4 19.09 -21.56 -7.08
C THR A 4 19.27 -20.34 -7.99
N ILE A 5 19.24 -20.57 -9.29
CA ILE A 5 19.20 -19.50 -10.29
C ILE A 5 17.89 -18.75 -10.08
N PHE A 6 17.98 -17.51 -9.61
CA PHE A 6 16.84 -16.60 -9.54
C PHE A 6 16.68 -15.94 -10.91
N ILE A 7 15.59 -16.25 -11.61
CA ILE A 7 15.21 -15.62 -12.88
C ILE A 7 14.03 -14.69 -12.57
N PRO A 8 14.26 -13.37 -12.38
CA PRO A 8 13.22 -12.42 -12.02
C PRO A 8 12.02 -12.45 -12.98
N GLU A 9 12.28 -12.57 -14.27
CA GLU A 9 11.27 -12.53 -15.34
C GLU A 9 10.33 -13.74 -15.26
N LEU A 10 10.88 -14.92 -14.95
CA LEU A 10 10.09 -16.13 -14.74
C LEU A 10 9.24 -15.99 -13.48
N LEU A 11 9.81 -15.46 -12.40
CA LEU A 11 9.06 -15.22 -11.17
C LEU A 11 7.94 -14.20 -11.41
N GLU A 12 8.22 -13.09 -12.08
CA GLU A 12 7.22 -12.09 -12.44
C GLU A 12 6.07 -12.72 -13.24
N ASN A 13 6.39 -13.56 -14.22
CA ASN A 13 5.37 -14.29 -14.99
C ASN A 13 4.50 -15.17 -14.06
N ILE A 14 5.12 -15.96 -13.16
CA ILE A 14 4.39 -16.78 -12.17
C ILE A 14 3.51 -15.91 -11.26
N ILE A 15 4.02 -14.79 -10.76
CA ILE A 15 3.28 -13.84 -9.91
C ILE A 15 2.11 -13.24 -10.68
N SER A 16 2.28 -12.95 -11.97
CA SER A 16 1.22 -12.38 -12.82
C SER A 16 -0.02 -13.28 -12.94
N TYR A 17 0.16 -14.61 -12.97
CA TYR A 17 -0.95 -15.57 -12.95
C TYR A 17 -1.76 -15.52 -11.64
N HIS A 18 -1.17 -15.00 -10.57
CA HIS A 18 -1.79 -14.90 -9.25
C HIS A 18 -2.23 -13.47 -8.90
N LYS A 19 -2.23 -12.54 -9.87
CA LYS A 19 -2.53 -11.11 -9.63
C LYS A 19 -3.89 -10.85 -8.98
N GLU A 20 -4.88 -11.70 -9.22
CA GLU A 20 -6.23 -11.61 -8.63
C GLU A 20 -6.36 -12.31 -7.27
N ASN A 21 -5.27 -12.90 -6.75
CA ASN A 21 -5.24 -13.61 -5.47
C ASN A 21 -4.28 -12.93 -4.47
N PRO A 22 -4.72 -11.86 -3.80
CA PRO A 22 -3.88 -11.09 -2.87
C PRO A 22 -3.37 -11.92 -1.68
N LYS A 23 -4.09 -12.99 -1.28
CA LYS A 23 -3.66 -13.88 -0.21
C LYS A 23 -2.43 -14.69 -0.63
N THR A 24 -2.42 -15.19 -1.87
CA THR A 24 -1.26 -15.89 -2.43
C THR A 24 -0.10 -14.92 -2.62
N LEU A 25 -0.34 -13.75 -3.20
CA LEU A 25 0.67 -12.71 -3.35
C LEU A 25 1.28 -12.33 -1.98
N PHE A 26 0.46 -12.12 -0.95
CA PHE A 26 0.97 -11.85 0.39
C PHE A 26 1.89 -12.96 0.92
N LYS A 27 1.55 -14.24 0.70
CA LYS A 27 2.44 -15.34 1.07
C LYS A 27 3.76 -15.33 0.28
N CYS A 28 3.70 -15.03 -1.02
CA CYS A 28 4.88 -14.91 -1.88
C CYS A 28 5.82 -13.78 -1.43
N SER A 29 5.29 -12.65 -0.96
CA SER A 29 6.12 -11.51 -0.52
C SER A 29 6.93 -11.80 0.76
N LEU A 30 6.54 -12.83 1.52
CA LEU A 30 7.22 -13.25 2.75
C LEU A 30 8.39 -14.23 2.51
N VAL A 31 8.57 -14.72 1.28
CA VAL A 31 9.60 -15.73 0.96
C VAL A 31 11.02 -15.16 1.07
N SER A 32 11.26 -14.00 0.45
CA SER A 32 12.57 -13.33 0.44
C SER A 32 12.44 -11.88 -0.03
N LYS A 33 13.49 -11.07 0.15
CA LYS A 33 13.54 -9.69 -0.36
C LYS A 33 13.37 -9.64 -1.89
N SER A 34 13.97 -10.56 -2.63
CA SER A 34 13.85 -10.61 -4.10
C SER A 34 12.42 -10.91 -4.56
N TRP A 35 11.73 -11.81 -3.86
CA TRP A 35 10.31 -12.07 -4.11
C TRP A 35 9.44 -10.86 -3.72
N CYS A 36 9.73 -10.23 -2.59
CA CYS A 36 9.03 -9.03 -2.13
C CYS A 36 9.10 -7.92 -3.18
N ASN A 37 10.27 -7.64 -3.75
CA ASN A 37 10.47 -6.62 -4.77
C ASN A 37 9.58 -6.82 -6.01
N ILE A 38 9.34 -8.07 -6.41
CA ILE A 38 8.48 -8.39 -7.55
C ILE A 38 7.00 -8.32 -7.15
N VAL A 39 6.64 -8.87 -5.99
CA VAL A 39 5.25 -9.05 -5.58
C VAL A 39 4.58 -7.76 -5.09
N ILE A 40 5.32 -6.88 -4.40
CA ILE A 40 4.77 -5.66 -3.81
C ILE A 40 4.11 -4.76 -4.86
N PRO A 41 4.70 -4.50 -6.05
CA PRO A 41 4.02 -3.80 -7.13
C PRO A 41 2.66 -4.40 -7.51
N PHE A 42 2.53 -5.72 -7.58
CA PHE A 42 1.25 -6.39 -7.89
C PHE A 42 0.22 -6.18 -6.78
N LEU A 43 0.62 -6.30 -5.51
CA LEU A 43 -0.27 -6.06 -4.36
C LEU A 43 -0.76 -4.60 -4.29
N TRP A 44 0.10 -3.67 -4.68
CA TRP A 44 -0.18 -2.22 -4.60
C TRP A 44 -0.72 -1.62 -5.90
N LYS A 45 -0.96 -2.44 -6.93
CA LYS A 45 -1.65 -2.03 -8.16
C LYS A 45 -3.07 -1.51 -7.87
N ASN A 46 -3.79 -2.20 -6.99
CA ASN A 46 -5.14 -1.84 -6.54
C ASN A 46 -5.32 -2.23 -5.05
N PRO A 47 -4.71 -1.50 -4.11
CA PRO A 47 -4.61 -1.95 -2.72
C PRO A 47 -5.95 -1.91 -1.98
N PHE A 48 -6.89 -1.08 -2.42
CA PHE A 48 -8.20 -0.94 -1.79
C PHE A 48 -9.15 -2.09 -2.12
N ARG A 49 -9.04 -2.68 -3.32
CA ARG A 49 -9.86 -3.81 -3.77
C ARG A 49 -9.70 -5.05 -2.89
N PHE A 50 -8.49 -5.28 -2.39
CA PHE A 50 -8.12 -6.51 -1.69
C PHE A 50 -8.06 -6.37 -0.17
N CYS A 51 -8.15 -5.14 0.33
CA CYS A 51 -8.08 -4.86 1.76
C CYS A 51 -9.48 -4.86 2.38
N TYR A 52 -9.64 -5.56 3.50
CA TYR A 52 -10.87 -5.49 4.30
C TYR A 52 -11.17 -4.04 4.70
N SER A 53 -12.44 -3.64 4.64
CA SER A 53 -12.88 -2.26 4.92
C SER A 53 -12.33 -1.70 6.24
N THR A 54 -12.28 -2.54 7.29
CA THR A 54 -11.74 -2.21 8.61
C THR A 54 -10.25 -1.86 8.61
N SER A 55 -9.49 -2.23 7.58
CA SER A 55 -8.05 -2.05 7.44
C SER A 55 -7.64 -1.05 6.35
N GLN A 56 -8.57 -0.59 5.51
CA GLN A 56 -8.27 0.32 4.40
C GLN A 56 -7.69 1.67 4.85
N HIS A 57 -8.09 2.17 6.03
CA HIS A 57 -7.50 3.36 6.64
C HIS A 57 -5.96 3.29 6.75
N LYS A 58 -5.36 2.10 6.87
CA LYS A 58 -3.90 1.92 6.89
C LYS A 58 -3.27 2.25 5.54
N ILE A 59 -3.95 1.92 4.44
CA ILE A 59 -3.50 2.25 3.08
C ILE A 59 -3.50 3.77 2.90
N ILE A 60 -4.57 4.45 3.35
CA ILE A 60 -4.63 5.91 3.33
C ILE A 60 -3.45 6.53 4.09
N LYS A 61 -3.16 6.04 5.30
CA LYS A 61 -2.01 6.50 6.08
C LYS A 61 -0.67 6.31 5.35
N VAL A 62 -0.52 5.24 4.57
CA VAL A 62 0.67 5.06 3.71
C VAL A 62 0.73 6.16 2.65
N TYR A 63 -0.36 6.43 1.92
CA TYR A 63 -0.36 7.49 0.92
C TYR A 63 -0.14 8.89 1.49
N LEU A 64 -0.68 9.18 2.68
CA LEU A 64 -0.45 10.46 3.37
C LEU A 64 1.03 10.71 3.68
N GLN A 65 1.87 9.67 3.80
CA GLN A 65 3.32 9.86 3.98
C GLN A 65 4.00 10.44 2.74
N PHE A 66 3.44 10.21 1.54
CA PHE A 66 3.99 10.70 0.28
C PHE A 66 3.59 12.13 -0.06
N LEU A 67 2.63 12.72 0.68
CA LEU A 67 2.26 14.13 0.48
C LEU A 67 3.40 15.05 0.92
N SER A 68 3.80 15.97 0.05
CA SER A 68 4.84 16.96 0.33
C SER A 68 4.35 18.00 1.33
N LYS A 69 5.28 18.67 2.02
CA LYS A 69 4.90 19.74 2.97
C LYS A 69 4.29 20.92 2.24
N GLU A 70 4.76 21.19 1.02
CA GLU A 70 4.31 22.25 0.15
C GLU A 70 2.85 22.01 -0.26
N PHE A 71 2.52 20.80 -0.69
CA PHE A 71 1.14 20.41 -1.04
C PHE A 71 0.20 20.55 0.17
N LEU A 72 0.64 20.11 1.36
CA LEU A 72 -0.16 20.25 2.57
C LEU A 72 -0.40 21.72 2.93
N LYS A 73 0.61 22.58 2.73
CA LYS A 73 0.49 24.01 3.02
C LYS A 73 -0.43 24.72 2.02
N GLU A 74 -0.33 24.40 0.74
CA GLU A 74 -1.15 25.01 -0.33
C GLU A 74 -2.65 24.75 -0.13
N HIS A 75 -3.00 23.62 0.48
CA HIS A 75 -4.40 23.22 0.68
C HIS A 75 -4.90 23.37 2.13
N ASP A 76 -4.16 24.06 3.01
CA ASP A 76 -4.50 24.22 4.44
C ASP A 76 -4.67 22.89 5.19
N LEU A 77 -3.82 21.91 4.86
CA LEU A 77 -3.84 20.54 5.37
C LEU A 77 -2.65 20.20 6.28
N ASN A 78 -1.97 21.21 6.83
CA ASN A 78 -0.73 21.03 7.61
C ASN A 78 -0.93 20.08 8.80
N ASP A 79 -2.09 20.13 9.43
CA ASP A 79 -2.41 19.32 10.62
C ASP A 79 -2.72 17.86 10.27
N LEU A 80 -2.95 17.50 9.00
CA LEU A 80 -3.35 16.13 8.62
C LEU A 80 -2.37 15.08 9.10
N LYS A 81 -1.06 15.36 8.96
CA LYS A 81 -0.02 14.41 9.37
C LYS A 81 0.02 14.22 10.89
N GLU A 82 -0.28 15.27 11.65
CA GLU A 82 -0.37 15.20 13.11
C GLU A 82 -1.67 14.50 13.53
N ILE A 83 -2.80 14.95 13.01
CA ILE A 83 -4.15 14.41 13.24
C ILE A 83 -4.19 12.88 13.05
N PHE A 84 -3.57 12.37 11.99
CA PHE A 84 -3.56 10.94 11.70
C PHE A 84 -2.34 10.20 12.21
N GLN A 85 -1.50 10.86 13.01
CA GLN A 85 -0.27 10.33 13.61
C GLN A 85 0.69 9.77 12.55
N ILE A 86 0.73 10.40 11.37
CA ILE A 86 1.56 10.00 10.24
C ILE A 86 3.04 10.22 10.56
N ASN A 87 3.38 11.26 11.30
CA ASN A 87 4.76 11.56 11.71
C ASN A 87 5.36 10.47 12.63
N ASN A 88 4.52 9.66 13.27
CA ASN A 88 4.96 8.56 14.15
C ASN A 88 5.17 7.25 13.37
N LEU A 89 4.84 7.22 12.07
CA LEU A 89 4.99 6.03 11.24
C LEU A 89 6.42 5.88 10.75
N LYS A 90 6.85 4.62 10.59
CA LYS A 90 8.11 4.33 9.91
C LYS A 90 8.00 4.73 8.44
N PRO A 91 9.08 5.28 7.85
CA PRO A 91 9.08 5.65 6.45
C PRO A 91 8.75 4.43 5.57
N PRO A 92 8.02 4.63 4.45
CA PRO A 92 7.68 3.54 3.55
C PRO A 92 8.94 2.87 2.99
N THR A 93 8.97 1.54 2.99
CA THR A 93 10.09 0.76 2.45
C THR A 93 10.12 0.72 0.92
N TYR A 94 9.00 1.03 0.28
CA TYR A 94 8.84 1.12 -1.16
C TYR A 94 8.12 2.41 -1.53
N ASN A 95 8.29 2.85 -2.79
CA ASN A 95 7.47 3.92 -3.36
C ASN A 95 6.08 3.38 -3.71
N TYR A 96 5.26 3.08 -2.70
CA TYR A 96 3.92 2.54 -2.88
C TYR A 96 3.03 3.42 -3.74
N LEU A 97 3.22 4.75 -3.69
CA LEU A 97 2.47 5.68 -4.54
C LEU A 97 2.71 5.42 -6.03
N SER A 98 3.95 5.09 -6.42
CA SER A 98 4.28 4.78 -7.83
C SER A 98 3.67 3.48 -8.35
N PHE A 99 3.21 2.59 -7.47
CA PHE A 99 2.63 1.30 -7.86
C PHE A 99 1.12 1.35 -8.06
N LEU A 100 0.45 2.40 -7.60
CA LEU A 100 -0.99 2.56 -7.74
C LEU A 100 -1.35 2.72 -9.23
N GLN A 101 -2.12 1.79 -9.78
CA GLN A 101 -2.62 1.87 -11.16
C GLN A 101 -4.15 1.99 -11.21
N GLU A 102 -4.84 1.47 -10.19
CA GLU A 102 -6.30 1.47 -10.13
C GLU A 102 -6.75 2.05 -8.79
N LEU A 103 -7.55 3.12 -8.87
CA LEU A 103 -8.14 3.78 -7.71
C LEU A 103 -9.66 3.86 -7.90
N ILE A 104 -10.40 3.01 -7.19
CA ILE A 104 -11.85 3.02 -7.24
C ILE A 104 -12.37 4.04 -6.23
N TYR A 105 -12.99 5.11 -6.73
CA TYR A 105 -13.48 6.24 -5.91
C TYR A 105 -14.31 5.80 -4.71
N ILE A 106 -15.26 4.88 -4.91
CA ILE A 106 -16.14 4.37 -3.83
C ILE A 106 -15.29 3.78 -2.70
N THR A 107 -14.32 2.92 -3.03
CA THR A 107 -13.45 2.29 -2.02
C THR A 107 -12.55 3.30 -1.33
N LEU A 108 -12.07 4.33 -2.04
CA LEU A 108 -11.29 5.41 -1.44
C LEU A 108 -12.14 6.21 -0.45
N TYR A 109 -13.35 6.59 -0.85
CA TYR A 109 -14.30 7.31 -0.01
C TYR A 109 -14.60 6.53 1.28
N ASP A 110 -14.94 5.25 1.16
CA ASP A 110 -15.18 4.38 2.32
C ASP A 110 -13.95 4.29 3.24
N SER A 111 -12.76 4.23 2.65
CA SER A 111 -11.49 4.20 3.39
C SER A 111 -11.27 5.48 4.20
N LEU A 112 -11.61 6.64 3.63
CA LEU A 112 -11.53 7.95 4.30
C LEU A 112 -12.55 8.04 5.43
N ILE A 113 -13.80 7.63 5.19
CA ILE A 113 -14.84 7.57 6.24
C ILE A 113 -14.39 6.65 7.39
N ASN A 114 -13.82 5.48 7.09
CA ASN A 114 -13.30 4.57 8.10
C ASN A 114 -12.13 5.16 8.90
N LEU A 115 -11.25 5.92 8.23
CA LEU A 115 -10.16 6.64 8.89
C LEU A 115 -10.70 7.71 9.87
N LEU A 116 -11.73 8.46 9.46
CA LEU A 116 -12.37 9.47 10.30
C LEU A 116 -13.13 8.84 11.48
N LYS A 117 -13.90 7.76 11.25
CA LYS A 117 -14.64 7.05 12.30
C LYS A 117 -13.74 6.49 13.39
N LYS A 118 -12.57 5.95 13.04
CA LYS A 118 -11.60 5.43 14.03
C LYS A 118 -11.08 6.49 14.98
N ARG A 119 -11.19 7.77 14.63
CA ARG A 119 -10.81 8.88 15.51
C ARG A 119 -11.91 9.26 16.49
N ILE A 120 -13.19 9.16 16.09
CA ILE A 120 -14.33 9.57 16.94
C ILE A 120 -14.53 8.61 18.14
N ILE A 121 -13.95 7.41 18.08
CA ILE A 121 -14.10 6.34 19.08
C ILE A 121 -12.86 6.26 20.02
N LEU A 122 -11.88 7.15 19.87
CA LEU A 122 -10.69 7.29 20.73
C LEU A 122 -10.71 8.64 21.44
#